data_AF-A0A9W7WR01-F1
#
_entry.id   AF-A0A9W7WR01-F1
#
_cell.length_a   1.000
_cell.length_b   1.000
_cell.length_c   1.000
_cell.angle_alpha   90.00
_cell.angle_beta   90.00
_cell.angle_gamma   90.00
#
_symmetry.space_group_name_H-M   'P 1'
#
loop_
_entity.id
_entity.type
_entity.pdbx_description
1 polymer ?
#
loop_
_entity_poly.entity_id
_entity_poly.type
_entity_poly.pdbx_seq_one_letter_code
_entity_poly.pdbx_strand_id
1 'polypeptide(L)'
;MSQYYLSSVNDLQSMEAISRLMQEGIWSLSNMCTSLFNAHVDPVTDMCSNFQQIRGHIEHADRCLKESERILKGKLTCLDECMVRLTKEQQHVQQEKQEKNLTIETLHRRKKSAEESLNASNAAVKQAERNQEAAEYELEKMEEMKTSGKLVVIAGAVITAVPVVGWFAGPPILFDGIETIVKAEAAIVNAKNEVKECMSQMWKHTINIEDYRSRISKTQNEIKRTNQTLNNVQSNIEWLQQRLVAIAQIQHNFKAAVYHMNVLSGRVNVLEIHTGGCIYWEPVIKIIQDVGNAVITIAHNQLLNGQNVPALINTLSENIRVISQQVCQ
;
A
#
# COMPACT_ATOMS: atom_id res chain seq x y z
N MET A 1 9.18 -6.42 9.37
CA MET A 1 8.82 -7.77 8.92
C MET A 1 7.35 -7.96 9.21
N SER A 2 6.53 -8.06 8.17
CA SER A 2 5.12 -7.69 8.22
C SER A 2 4.21 -8.84 8.63
N GLN A 3 3.07 -8.51 9.25
CA GLN A 3 1.95 -9.41 9.58
C GLN A 3 1.48 -10.29 8.40
N TYR A 4 1.86 -9.97 7.17
CA TYR A 4 1.56 -10.77 5.97
C TYR A 4 2.22 -12.16 5.99
N TYR A 5 3.36 -12.34 6.68
CA TYR A 5 3.95 -13.68 6.84
C TYR A 5 3.07 -14.61 7.69
N LEU A 6 2.42 -14.07 8.72
CA LEU A 6 1.46 -14.81 9.57
C LEU A 6 0.18 -15.19 8.81
N SER A 7 -0.27 -14.33 7.88
CA SER A 7 -1.39 -14.65 6.96
C SER A 7 -1.09 -15.84 6.07
N SER A 8 0.15 -15.96 5.55
CA SER A 8 0.55 -17.02 4.62
C SER A 8 0.56 -18.42 5.24
N VAL A 9 0.95 -18.53 6.51
CA VAL A 9 1.03 -19.81 7.24
C VAL A 9 -0.38 -20.35 7.55
N ASN A 10 -1.29 -19.48 7.99
CA ASN A 10 -2.70 -19.84 8.19
C ASN A 10 -3.42 -20.14 6.85
N ASP A 11 -2.96 -19.54 5.75
CA ASP A 11 -3.47 -19.83 4.40
C ASP A 11 -3.17 -21.26 3.97
N LEU A 12 -1.93 -21.70 4.15
CA LEU A 12 -1.49 -23.03 3.74
C LEU A 12 -2.22 -24.13 4.52
N GLN A 13 -2.35 -23.98 5.84
CA GLN A 13 -3.05 -24.93 6.70
C GLN A 13 -4.55 -25.04 6.37
N SER A 14 -5.20 -23.90 6.08
CA SER A 14 -6.62 -23.89 5.73
C SER A 14 -6.87 -24.60 4.39
N MET A 15 -6.03 -24.33 3.38
CA MET A 15 -6.16 -24.96 2.06
C MET A 15 -5.81 -26.44 2.09
N GLU A 16 -4.86 -26.86 2.92
CA GLU A 16 -4.55 -28.28 3.15
C GLU A 16 -5.72 -29.01 3.81
N ALA A 17 -6.34 -28.40 4.84
CA ALA A 17 -7.53 -28.95 5.48
C ALA A 17 -8.70 -29.10 4.50
N ILE A 18 -8.95 -28.08 3.66
CA ILE A 18 -9.97 -28.13 2.60
C ILE A 18 -9.66 -29.24 1.60
N SER A 19 -8.40 -29.37 1.15
CA SER A 19 -8.00 -30.40 0.18
C SER A 19 -8.22 -31.81 0.76
N ARG A 20 -7.88 -32.03 2.04
CA ARG A 20 -8.13 -33.32 2.70
C ARG A 20 -9.62 -33.64 2.80
N LEU A 21 -10.44 -32.70 3.28
CA LEU A 21 -11.89 -32.88 3.37
C LEU A 21 -12.53 -33.11 2.00
N MET A 22 -12.04 -32.43 0.97
CA MET A 22 -12.48 -32.64 -0.40
C MET A 22 -12.16 -34.06 -0.89
N GLN A 23 -10.94 -34.56 -0.63
CA GLN A 23 -10.55 -35.92 -0.99
C GLN A 23 -11.40 -36.98 -0.27
N GLU A 24 -11.67 -36.78 1.03
CA GLU A 24 -12.57 -37.64 1.81
C GLU A 24 -14.00 -37.62 1.23
N GLY A 25 -14.50 -36.44 0.85
CA GLY A 25 -15.80 -36.28 0.19
C GLY A 25 -15.88 -37.00 -1.17
N ILE A 26 -14.86 -36.85 -2.03
CA ILE A 26 -14.77 -37.54 -3.33
C ILE A 26 -14.74 -39.05 -3.14
N TRP A 27 -13.94 -39.53 -2.19
CA TRP A 27 -13.84 -40.95 -1.88
C TRP A 27 -15.19 -41.52 -1.43
N SER A 28 -15.89 -40.82 -0.54
CA SER A 28 -17.23 -41.22 -0.08
C SER A 28 -18.26 -41.24 -1.20
N LEU A 29 -18.24 -40.23 -2.08
CA LEU A 29 -19.09 -40.19 -3.28
C LEU A 29 -18.80 -41.36 -4.21
N SER A 30 -17.53 -41.72 -4.39
CA SER A 30 -17.12 -42.84 -5.23
C SER A 30 -17.62 -44.17 -4.66
N ASN A 31 -17.52 -44.36 -3.35
CA ASN A 31 -18.03 -45.55 -2.69
C ASN A 31 -19.55 -45.62 -2.69
N MET A 32 -20.24 -44.50 -2.50
CA MET A 32 -21.70 -44.41 -2.65
C MET A 32 -22.13 -44.92 -4.03
N CYS A 33 -21.47 -44.47 -5.09
CA CYS A 33 -21.70 -44.95 -6.45
C CYS A 33 -21.48 -46.47 -6.55
N THR A 34 -20.37 -47.00 -6.03
CA THR A 34 -20.11 -48.46 -6.01
C THR A 34 -21.18 -49.24 -5.25
N SER A 35 -21.63 -48.75 -4.08
CA SER A 35 -22.68 -49.38 -3.28
C SER A 35 -24.03 -49.37 -3.98
N LEU A 36 -24.34 -48.30 -4.73
CA LEU A 36 -25.53 -48.21 -5.58
C LEU A 36 -25.47 -49.20 -6.73
N PHE A 37 -24.33 -49.34 -7.39
CA PHE A 37 -24.14 -50.30 -8.49
C PHE A 37 -24.32 -51.75 -8.01
N ASN A 38 -23.84 -52.06 -6.81
CA ASN A 38 -23.96 -53.39 -6.21
C ASN A 38 -25.27 -53.60 -5.44
N ALA A 39 -26.18 -52.63 -5.44
CA ALA A 39 -27.44 -52.73 -4.72
C ALA A 39 -28.35 -53.75 -5.40
N HIS A 40 -28.87 -54.69 -4.62
CA HIS A 40 -29.92 -55.60 -5.05
C HIS A 40 -31.05 -55.59 -4.02
N VAL A 41 -32.26 -55.90 -4.49
CA VAL A 41 -33.41 -56.11 -3.61
C VAL A 41 -33.25 -57.48 -2.97
N ASP A 42 -33.25 -57.52 -1.64
CA ASP A 42 -33.26 -58.76 -0.88
C ASP A 42 -34.62 -59.45 -1.08
N PRO A 43 -34.65 -60.71 -1.58
CA PRO A 43 -35.90 -61.37 -1.95
C PRO A 43 -36.78 -61.77 -0.75
N VAL A 44 -36.27 -61.68 0.48
CA VAL A 44 -36.98 -62.07 1.72
C VAL A 44 -37.53 -60.83 2.43
N THR A 45 -36.76 -59.76 2.47
CA THR A 45 -37.10 -58.52 3.18
C THR A 45 -37.66 -57.44 2.26
N ASP A 46 -37.62 -57.66 0.94
CA ASP A 46 -37.88 -56.69 -0.11
C ASP A 46 -36.98 -55.44 -0.03
N MET A 47 -35.99 -55.39 0.86
CA MET A 47 -35.18 -54.20 1.11
C MET A 47 -33.90 -54.18 0.27
N CYS A 48 -33.42 -52.98 -0.04
CA CYS A 48 -32.11 -52.80 -0.67
C CYS A 48 -30.97 -53.21 0.29
N SER A 49 -30.18 -54.22 -0.10
CA SER A 49 -29.14 -54.83 0.73
C SER A 49 -28.05 -53.85 1.22
N ASN A 50 -27.75 -52.82 0.43
CA ASN A 50 -26.69 -51.85 0.72
C ASN A 50 -27.20 -50.48 1.19
N PHE A 51 -28.48 -50.35 1.55
CA PHE A 51 -29.09 -49.04 1.86
C PHE A 51 -28.34 -48.28 2.97
N GLN A 52 -28.02 -48.95 4.07
CA GLN A 52 -27.30 -48.33 5.19
C GLN A 52 -25.88 -47.85 4.80
N GLN A 53 -25.21 -48.56 3.89
CA GLN A 53 -23.90 -48.15 3.38
C GLN A 53 -24.02 -46.90 2.51
N ILE A 54 -25.00 -46.86 1.60
CA ILE A 54 -25.29 -45.70 0.74
C ILE A 54 -25.58 -44.47 1.60
N ARG A 55 -26.45 -44.62 2.61
CA ARG A 55 -26.76 -43.55 3.57
C ARG A 55 -25.52 -43.05 4.31
N GLY A 56 -24.70 -43.97 4.84
CA GLY A 56 -23.45 -43.61 5.52
C GLY A 56 -22.51 -42.81 4.61
N HIS A 57 -22.40 -43.18 3.33
CA HIS A 57 -21.59 -42.44 2.36
C HIS A 57 -22.15 -41.05 2.01
N ILE A 58 -23.48 -40.89 1.95
CA ILE A 58 -24.13 -39.59 1.76
C ILE A 58 -23.86 -38.67 2.96
N GLU A 59 -24.08 -39.17 4.18
CA GLU A 59 -23.88 -38.40 5.41
C GLU A 59 -22.40 -38.00 5.60
N HIS A 60 -21.47 -38.88 5.24
CA HIS A 60 -20.04 -38.57 5.31
C HIS A 60 -19.63 -37.54 4.25
N ALA A 61 -20.06 -37.70 3.01
CA ALA A 61 -19.79 -36.74 1.94
C ALA A 61 -20.39 -35.35 2.25
N ASP A 62 -21.63 -35.29 2.74
CA ASP A 62 -22.29 -34.06 3.17
C ASP A 62 -21.51 -33.32 4.24
N ARG A 63 -21.05 -34.04 5.27
CA ARG A 63 -20.23 -33.49 6.35
C ARG A 63 -18.93 -32.90 5.82
N CYS A 64 -18.23 -33.61 4.93
CA CYS A 64 -16.98 -33.15 4.35
C CYS A 64 -17.16 -31.87 3.52
N LEU A 65 -18.21 -31.82 2.69
CA LEU A 65 -18.51 -30.66 1.85
C LEU A 65 -18.94 -29.45 2.67
N LYS A 66 -19.78 -29.63 3.69
CA LYS A 66 -20.20 -28.56 4.62
C LYS A 66 -19.01 -27.99 5.40
N GLU A 67 -18.14 -28.85 5.90
CA GLU A 67 -16.97 -28.41 6.65
C GLU A 67 -15.98 -27.66 5.75
N SER A 68 -15.79 -28.13 4.52
CA SER A 68 -14.97 -27.43 3.51
C SER A 68 -15.54 -26.05 3.17
N GLU A 69 -16.86 -25.94 2.95
CA GLU A 69 -17.55 -24.67 2.71
C GLU A 69 -17.38 -23.71 3.90
N ARG A 70 -17.51 -24.22 5.13
CA ARG A 70 -17.35 -23.45 6.36
C ARG A 70 -15.94 -22.86 6.48
N ILE A 71 -14.91 -23.65 6.22
CA ILE A 71 -13.51 -23.20 6.26
C ILE A 71 -13.27 -22.14 5.17
N LEU A 72 -13.76 -22.37 3.94
CA LEU A 72 -13.65 -21.41 2.83
C LEU A 72 -14.34 -20.08 3.13
N LYS A 73 -15.54 -20.12 3.73
CA LYS A 73 -16.27 -18.93 4.14
C LYS A 73 -15.51 -18.12 5.18
N GLY A 74 -14.92 -18.81 6.18
CA GLY A 74 -14.04 -18.17 7.15
C GLY A 74 -12.81 -17.54 6.49
N LYS A 75 -12.23 -18.22 5.50
CA LYS A 75 -11.08 -17.71 4.75
C LYS A 75 -11.43 -16.47 3.92
N LEU A 76 -12.56 -16.47 3.22
CA LEU A 76 -13.03 -15.29 2.47
C LEU A 76 -13.24 -14.08 3.37
N THR A 77 -13.87 -14.29 4.53
CA THR A 77 -14.05 -13.23 5.53
C THR A 77 -12.70 -12.62 5.96
N CYS A 78 -11.71 -13.47 6.22
CA CYS A 78 -10.36 -13.01 6.58
C CYS A 78 -9.68 -12.24 5.44
N LEU A 79 -9.85 -12.67 4.19
CA LEU A 79 -9.29 -11.98 3.02
C LEU A 79 -9.99 -10.64 2.76
N ASP A 80 -11.31 -10.55 2.97
CA ASP A 80 -12.08 -9.30 2.89
C ASP A 80 -11.60 -8.30 3.96
N GLU A 81 -11.38 -8.76 5.19
CA GLU A 81 -10.79 -7.93 6.26
C GLU A 81 -9.38 -7.44 5.91
N CYS A 82 -8.56 -8.29 5.27
CA CYS A 82 -7.24 -7.89 4.77
C CYS A 82 -7.36 -6.83 3.67
N MET A 83 -8.33 -6.96 2.77
CA MET A 83 -8.59 -5.99 1.70
C MET A 83 -8.98 -4.62 2.25
N VAL A 84 -9.88 -4.59 3.24
CA VAL A 84 -10.28 -3.35 3.92
C VAL A 84 -9.07 -2.67 4.58
N ARG A 85 -8.20 -3.45 5.23
CA ARG A 85 -6.99 -2.94 5.88
C ARG A 85 -6.00 -2.35 4.87
N LEU A 86 -5.71 -3.08 3.79
CA LEU A 86 -4.83 -2.62 2.71
C LEU A 86 -5.36 -1.36 2.04
N THR A 87 -6.67 -1.26 1.83
CA THR A 87 -7.31 -0.07 1.25
C THR A 87 -7.14 1.15 2.17
N LYS A 88 -7.32 0.96 3.49
CA LYS A 88 -7.05 2.03 4.48
C LYS A 88 -5.57 2.43 4.51
N GLU A 89 -4.67 1.45 4.48
CA GLU A 89 -3.22 1.68 4.43
C GLU A 89 -2.84 2.46 3.16
N GLN A 90 -3.38 2.08 2.00
CA GLN A 90 -3.18 2.78 0.74
C GLN A 90 -3.62 4.25 0.83
N GLN A 91 -4.82 4.50 1.37
CA GLN A 91 -5.35 5.84 1.55
C GLN A 91 -4.45 6.68 2.47
N HIS A 92 -4.04 6.11 3.60
CA HIS A 92 -3.13 6.77 4.55
C HIS A 92 -1.79 7.13 3.91
N VAL A 93 -1.14 6.17 3.23
CA VAL A 93 0.15 6.39 2.55
C VAL A 93 0.01 7.42 1.42
N GLN A 94 -1.13 7.45 0.73
CA GLN A 94 -1.42 8.46 -0.30
C GLN A 94 -1.57 9.86 0.30
N GLN A 95 -2.24 10.00 1.44
CA GLN A 95 -2.36 11.27 2.18
C GLN A 95 -0.99 11.75 2.65
N GLU A 96 -0.19 10.87 3.26
CA GLU A 96 1.18 11.18 3.69
C GLU A 96 2.04 11.68 2.52
N LYS A 97 1.90 11.07 1.34
CA LYS A 97 2.58 11.53 0.11
C LYS A 97 2.15 12.94 -0.29
N GLN A 98 0.85 13.25 -0.22
CA GLN A 98 0.34 14.59 -0.55
C GLN A 98 0.90 15.65 0.41
N GLU A 99 0.90 15.38 1.72
CA GLU A 99 1.47 16.28 2.72
C GLU A 99 2.96 16.55 2.50
N LYS A 100 3.73 15.49 2.16
CA LYS A 100 5.15 15.64 1.82
C LYS A 100 5.37 16.44 0.54
N ASN A 101 4.51 16.29 -0.46
CA ASN A 101 4.55 17.10 -1.68
C ASN A 101 4.25 18.59 -1.41
N LEU A 102 3.29 18.90 -0.53
CA LEU A 102 3.05 20.29 -0.10
C LEU A 102 4.25 20.86 0.68
N THR A 103 4.89 20.02 1.50
CA THR A 103 6.08 20.39 2.27
C THR A 103 7.26 20.71 1.35
N ILE A 104 7.53 19.86 0.34
CA ILE A 104 8.65 20.09 -0.58
C ILE A 104 8.44 21.34 -1.44
N GLU A 105 7.21 21.61 -1.90
CA GLU A 105 6.87 22.86 -2.62
C GLU A 105 7.10 24.09 -1.74
N THR A 106 6.71 24.02 -0.46
CA THR A 106 6.92 25.09 0.51
C THR A 106 8.41 25.33 0.77
N LEU A 107 9.20 24.26 0.91
CA LEU A 107 10.66 24.37 1.08
C LEU A 107 11.33 24.98 -0.16
N HIS A 108 10.92 24.59 -1.38
CA HIS A 108 11.42 25.21 -2.60
C HIS A 108 11.12 26.72 -2.66
N ARG A 109 9.88 27.11 -2.31
CA ARG A 109 9.49 28.53 -2.26
C ARG A 109 10.34 29.32 -1.26
N ARG A 110 10.55 28.79 -0.05
CA ARG A 110 11.38 29.42 1.00
C ARG A 110 12.85 29.51 0.59
N LYS A 111 13.38 28.47 -0.03
CA LYS A 111 14.74 28.47 -0.58
C LYS A 111 14.93 29.57 -1.62
N LYS A 112 14.00 29.68 -2.58
CA LYS A 112 14.04 30.73 -3.62
C LYS A 112 14.01 32.12 -3.00
N SER A 113 13.14 32.35 -2.01
CA SER A 113 13.09 33.62 -1.29
C SER A 113 14.40 33.92 -0.56
N ALA A 114 15.05 32.92 0.06
CA ALA A 114 16.36 33.10 0.69
C ALA A 114 17.48 33.39 -0.33
N GLU A 115 17.43 32.80 -1.52
CA GLU A 115 18.36 33.10 -2.63
C GLU A 115 18.17 34.55 -3.13
N GLU A 116 16.93 35.02 -3.25
CA GLU A 116 16.61 36.42 -3.59
C GLU A 116 17.14 37.39 -2.52
N SER A 117 16.94 37.09 -1.22
CA SER A 117 17.50 37.90 -0.13
C SER A 117 19.02 37.89 -0.11
N LEU A 118 19.67 36.74 -0.33
CA LEU A 118 21.13 36.64 -0.41
C LEU A 118 21.68 37.53 -1.53
N ASN A 119 21.04 37.52 -2.71
CA ASN A 119 21.44 38.38 -3.83
C ASN A 119 21.31 39.86 -3.48
N ALA A 120 20.22 40.24 -2.81
CA ALA A 120 20.02 41.61 -2.32
C ALA A 120 21.08 42.03 -1.29
N SER A 121 21.36 41.18 -0.28
CA SER A 121 22.40 41.44 0.72
C SER A 121 23.79 41.52 0.09
N ASN A 122 24.10 40.69 -0.92
CA ASN A 122 25.36 40.73 -1.64
C ASN A 122 25.54 42.03 -2.44
N ALA A 123 24.46 42.53 -3.05
CA ALA A 123 24.47 43.84 -3.69
C ALA A 123 24.69 44.96 -2.66
N ALA A 124 24.08 44.85 -1.48
CA ALA A 124 24.26 45.81 -0.38
C ALA A 124 25.70 45.81 0.17
N VAL A 125 26.30 44.64 0.42
CA VAL A 125 27.71 44.54 0.83
C VAL A 125 28.63 45.19 -0.19
N LYS A 126 28.50 44.85 -1.48
CA LYS A 126 29.33 45.45 -2.53
C LYS A 126 29.18 46.97 -2.59
N GLN A 127 27.99 47.49 -2.33
CA GLN A 127 27.76 48.93 -2.31
C GLN A 127 28.37 49.57 -1.05
N ALA A 128 28.23 48.94 0.12
CA ALA A 128 28.82 49.39 1.36
C ALA A 128 30.35 49.38 1.32
N GLU A 129 30.97 48.36 0.73
CA GLU A 129 32.43 48.28 0.49
C GLU A 129 32.90 49.45 -0.39
N ARG A 130 32.22 49.73 -1.50
CA ARG A 130 32.54 50.90 -2.36
C ARG A 130 32.42 52.22 -1.62
N ASN A 131 31.38 52.37 -0.79
CA ASN A 131 31.18 53.57 0.01
C ASN A 131 32.28 53.73 1.07
N GLN A 132 32.72 52.62 1.69
CA GLN A 132 33.85 52.60 2.61
C GLN A 132 35.15 53.00 1.90
N GLU A 133 35.46 52.40 0.74
CA GLU A 133 36.64 52.75 -0.06
C GLU A 133 36.66 54.24 -0.44
N ALA A 134 35.51 54.78 -0.85
CA ALA A 134 35.37 56.20 -1.16
C ALA A 134 35.61 57.09 0.07
N ALA A 135 35.11 56.68 1.24
CA ALA A 135 35.30 57.42 2.50
C ALA A 135 36.77 57.37 2.97
N GLU A 136 37.44 56.23 2.85
CA GLU A 136 38.86 56.06 3.19
C GLU A 136 39.77 56.89 2.24
N TYR A 137 39.47 56.91 0.93
CA TYR A 137 40.20 57.73 -0.05
C TYR A 137 40.08 59.24 0.22
N GLU A 138 38.88 59.72 0.53
CA GLU A 138 38.69 61.14 0.87
C GLU A 138 39.37 61.53 2.19
N LEU A 139 39.44 60.62 3.17
CA LEU A 139 40.20 60.82 4.40
C LEU A 139 41.71 60.97 4.12
N GLU A 140 42.28 60.06 3.32
CA GLU A 140 43.70 60.08 2.94
C GLU A 140 44.08 61.39 2.24
N LYS A 141 43.23 61.84 1.32
CA LYS A 141 43.39 63.13 0.63
C LYS A 141 43.34 64.32 1.58
N MET A 142 42.47 64.30 2.60
CA MET A 142 42.43 65.35 3.63
C MET A 142 43.68 65.33 4.52
N GLU A 143 44.23 64.15 4.84
CA GLU A 143 45.48 64.02 5.60
C GLU A 143 46.71 64.51 4.81
N GLU A 144 46.78 64.24 3.50
CA GLU A 144 47.82 64.79 2.61
C GLU A 144 47.75 66.33 2.52
N MET A 145 46.54 66.90 2.48
CA MET A 145 46.35 68.35 2.50
C MET A 145 46.78 68.96 3.85
N LYS A 146 46.54 68.27 4.96
CA LYS A 146 46.98 68.69 6.30
C LYS A 146 48.50 68.67 6.44
N THR A 147 49.17 67.64 5.93
CA THR A 147 50.62 67.47 6.03
C THR A 147 51.39 68.36 5.04
N SER A 148 50.81 68.71 3.88
CA SER A 148 51.42 69.59 2.88
C SER A 148 51.26 71.10 3.16
N GLY A 149 50.54 71.49 4.23
CA GLY A 149 50.39 72.89 4.64
C GLY A 149 49.56 73.77 3.69
N LYS A 150 48.95 73.20 2.65
CA LYS A 150 48.04 73.90 1.73
C LYS A 150 46.61 73.84 2.26
N LEU A 151 46.32 74.60 3.32
CA LEU A 151 44.93 74.78 3.75
C LEU A 151 44.23 75.78 2.83
N VAL A 152 43.85 75.32 1.64
CA VAL A 152 42.80 75.98 0.86
C VAL A 152 41.48 75.36 1.30
N VAL A 153 40.55 76.21 1.73
CA VAL A 153 39.17 75.83 2.04
C VAL A 153 38.56 75.21 0.78
N ILE A 154 38.48 73.88 0.73
CA ILE A 154 37.79 73.14 -0.33
C ILE A 154 36.45 72.71 0.25
N ALA A 155 35.38 73.24 -0.34
CA ALA A 155 34.01 72.97 0.02
C ALA A 155 33.53 71.60 -0.51
N GLY A 156 32.91 70.82 0.37
CA GLY A 156 31.75 69.99 0.07
C GLY A 156 31.97 68.69 -0.71
N ALA A 157 32.53 67.67 -0.05
CA ALA A 157 32.27 66.28 -0.43
C ALA A 157 31.08 65.76 0.39
N VAL A 158 30.02 65.30 -0.26
CA VAL A 158 28.84 64.70 0.39
C VAL A 158 28.97 63.18 0.30
N ILE A 159 29.30 62.52 1.41
CA ILE A 159 29.20 61.05 1.49
C ILE A 159 27.73 60.73 1.79
N THR A 160 27.06 60.15 0.80
CA THR A 160 25.66 59.77 0.92
C THR A 160 25.59 58.33 1.42
N ALA A 161 25.31 58.13 2.71
CA ALA A 161 24.94 56.81 3.23
C ALA A 161 23.56 56.44 2.66
N VAL A 162 23.51 55.43 1.79
CA VAL A 162 22.27 55.01 1.12
C VAL A 162 21.52 54.00 2.00
N PRO A 163 20.21 54.19 2.23
CA PRO A 163 19.42 53.31 3.08
C PRO A 163 19.12 51.99 2.36
N VAL A 164 19.29 50.86 3.05
CA VAL A 164 18.77 49.56 2.59
C VAL A 164 17.89 48.94 3.66
N VAL A 165 16.63 48.75 3.25
CA VAL A 165 15.51 48.04 3.87
C VAL A 165 15.79 47.38 5.23
N GLY A 166 15.27 48.04 6.28
CA GLY A 166 15.32 47.56 7.67
C GLY A 166 15.90 48.63 8.60
N TRP A 167 15.08 49.63 8.94
CA TRP A 167 15.28 50.71 9.92
C TRP A 167 16.66 50.81 10.60
N PHE A 168 17.50 51.74 10.13
CA PHE A 168 18.22 52.78 10.90
C PHE A 168 18.92 53.70 9.89
N ALA A 169 18.34 54.89 9.68
CA ALA A 169 18.90 55.90 8.78
C ALA A 169 20.04 56.66 9.48
N GLY A 170 21.25 56.59 8.95
CA GLY A 170 22.33 57.51 9.31
C GLY A 170 22.24 58.80 8.49
N PRO A 171 22.42 60.00 9.08
CA PRO A 171 22.38 61.25 8.35
C PRO A 171 23.56 61.39 7.36
N PRO A 172 23.39 62.11 6.23
CA PRO A 172 24.50 62.48 5.36
C PRO A 172 25.49 63.35 6.13
N ILE A 173 26.78 63.04 6.01
CA ILE A 173 27.84 63.77 6.71
C ILE A 173 28.39 64.83 5.75
N LEU A 174 28.17 66.09 6.10
CA LEU A 174 28.76 67.26 5.43
C LEU A 174 30.08 67.63 6.13
N PHE A 175 31.15 67.77 5.34
CA PHE A 175 32.48 68.11 5.83
C PHE A 175 32.78 69.61 5.68
N ASP A 176 32.97 70.33 6.80
CA ASP A 176 33.44 71.73 6.86
C ASP A 176 34.57 71.91 7.93
N GLY A 177 35.84 72.12 7.51
CA GLY A 177 37.05 72.39 8.34
C GLY A 177 37.40 71.42 9.50
N ILE A 178 38.62 71.42 10.06
CA ILE A 178 39.24 70.51 11.10
C ILE A 178 38.31 69.62 11.99
N GLU A 179 37.12 70.08 12.37
CA GLU A 179 35.98 69.26 12.87
C GLU A 179 35.55 68.12 11.90
N THR A 180 36.02 68.15 10.66
CA THR A 180 35.77 67.21 9.57
C THR A 180 36.42 65.86 9.74
N ILE A 181 37.63 65.80 10.28
CA ILE A 181 38.37 64.54 10.39
C ILE A 181 37.68 63.60 11.38
N VAL A 182 37.22 64.12 12.52
CA VAL A 182 36.46 63.33 13.52
C VAL A 182 35.12 62.85 12.96
N LYS A 183 34.43 63.69 12.18
CA LYS A 183 33.20 63.30 11.48
C LYS A 183 33.47 62.24 10.40
N ALA A 184 34.67 62.23 9.79
CA ALA A 184 35.06 61.30 8.73
C ALA A 184 35.47 59.95 9.30
N GLU A 185 36.21 59.94 10.40
CA GLU A 185 36.51 58.74 11.17
C GLU A 185 35.23 58.07 11.68
N ALA A 186 34.27 58.85 12.18
CA ALA A 186 32.96 58.33 12.58
C ALA A 186 32.17 57.75 11.39
N ALA A 187 32.26 58.37 10.20
CA ALA A 187 31.66 57.86 8.97
C ALA A 187 32.27 56.50 8.55
N ILE A 188 33.59 56.37 8.63
CA ILE A 188 34.32 55.13 8.32
C ILE A 188 33.95 54.02 9.31
N VAL A 189 33.86 54.33 10.61
CA VAL A 189 33.43 53.36 11.63
C VAL A 189 31.98 52.91 11.38
N ASN A 190 31.08 53.82 11.02
CA ASN A 190 29.70 53.48 10.66
C ASN A 190 29.64 52.62 9.39
N ALA A 191 30.39 52.97 8.34
CA ALA A 191 30.47 52.16 7.12
C ALA A 191 31.02 50.75 7.39
N LYS A 192 32.06 50.62 8.22
CA LYS A 192 32.59 49.31 8.65
C LYS A 192 31.55 48.49 9.42
N ASN A 193 30.77 49.13 10.28
CA ASN A 193 29.67 48.47 11.00
C ASN A 193 28.55 48.02 10.04
N GLU A 194 28.21 48.83 9.04
CA GLU A 194 27.21 48.48 8.01
C GLU A 194 27.68 47.31 7.13
N VAL A 195 28.94 47.27 6.70
CA VAL A 195 29.53 46.13 5.98
C VAL A 195 29.44 44.87 6.83
N LYS A 196 29.81 44.96 8.12
CA LYS A 196 29.76 43.83 9.06
C LYS A 196 28.33 43.29 9.24
N GLU A 197 27.35 44.17 9.39
CA GLU A 197 25.94 43.77 9.51
C GLU A 197 25.41 43.15 8.21
N CYS A 198 25.71 43.75 7.06
CA CYS A 198 25.33 43.20 5.76
C CYS A 198 25.99 41.83 5.50
N MET A 199 27.26 41.65 5.88
CA MET A 199 27.94 40.35 5.84
C MET A 199 27.28 39.33 6.77
N SER A 200 26.88 39.72 7.98
CA SER A 200 26.15 38.87 8.92
C SER A 200 24.83 38.37 8.30
N GLN A 201 24.07 39.26 7.65
CA GLN A 201 22.85 38.90 6.94
C GLN A 201 23.13 37.97 5.75
N MET A 202 24.18 38.23 4.96
CA MET A 202 24.60 37.32 3.89
C MET A 202 24.89 35.91 4.42
N TRP A 203 25.69 35.80 5.48
CA TRP A 203 26.00 34.52 6.11
C TRP A 203 24.74 33.78 6.58
N LYS A 204 23.81 34.50 7.21
CA LYS A 204 22.52 33.94 7.62
C LYS A 204 21.72 33.39 6.43
N HIS A 205 21.64 34.12 5.31
CA HIS A 205 20.94 33.65 4.12
C HIS A 205 21.63 32.44 3.47
N THR A 206 22.97 32.43 3.41
CA THR A 206 23.76 31.28 2.92
C THR A 206 23.48 30.02 3.75
N ILE A 207 23.55 30.11 5.08
CA ILE A 207 23.25 29.00 5.99
C ILE A 207 21.81 28.50 5.80
N ASN A 208 20.84 29.41 5.65
CA ASN A 208 19.44 29.04 5.40
C ASN A 208 19.27 28.28 4.07
N ILE A 209 19.98 28.68 3.01
CA ILE A 209 19.92 27.99 1.71
C ILE A 209 20.44 26.56 1.82
N GLU A 210 21.52 26.35 2.58
CA GLU A 210 22.09 25.02 2.83
C GLU A 210 21.14 24.15 3.67
N ASP A 211 20.55 24.70 4.73
CA ASP A 211 19.51 24.03 5.52
C ASP A 211 18.31 23.64 4.65
N TYR A 212 17.79 24.55 3.82
CA TYR A 212 16.68 24.22 2.91
C TYR A 212 17.07 23.15 1.88
N ARG A 213 18.29 23.20 1.33
CA ARG A 213 18.79 22.18 0.39
C ARG A 213 18.83 20.79 1.08
N SER A 214 19.32 20.74 2.31
CA SER A 214 19.35 19.51 3.11
C SER A 214 17.94 18.96 3.38
N ARG A 215 17.01 19.82 3.82
CA ARG A 215 15.60 19.44 4.06
C ARG A 215 14.91 18.95 2.80
N ILE A 216 15.09 19.62 1.66
CA ILE A 216 14.56 19.20 0.36
C ILE A 216 15.05 17.79 0.03
N SER A 217 16.36 17.55 0.11
CA SER A 217 16.94 16.22 -0.16
C SER A 217 16.37 15.13 0.75
N LYS A 218 16.21 15.43 2.05
CA LYS A 218 15.59 14.51 3.01
C LYS A 218 14.12 14.22 2.63
N THR A 219 13.31 15.24 2.37
CA THR A 219 11.90 15.08 1.99
C THR A 219 11.75 14.33 0.65
N GLN A 220 12.62 14.56 -0.32
CA GLN A 220 12.65 13.80 -1.58
C GLN A 220 12.90 12.30 -1.34
N ASN A 221 13.86 11.97 -0.47
CA ASN A 221 14.13 10.59 -0.09
C ASN A 221 12.95 9.95 0.64
N GLU A 222 12.26 10.70 1.51
CA GLU A 222 11.04 10.24 2.17
C GLU A 222 9.89 10.02 1.18
N ILE A 223 9.68 10.91 0.20
CA ILE A 223 8.71 10.73 -0.89
C ILE A 223 9.03 9.46 -1.70
N LYS A 224 10.30 9.22 -2.01
CA LYS A 224 10.74 8.00 -2.72
C LYS A 224 10.38 6.74 -1.92
N ARG A 225 10.63 6.72 -0.60
CA ARG A 225 10.24 5.61 0.27
C ARG A 225 8.72 5.43 0.33
N THR A 226 7.96 6.53 0.48
CA THR A 226 6.49 6.50 0.47
C THR A 226 5.95 5.95 -0.86
N ASN A 227 6.55 6.30 -2.00
CA ASN A 227 6.20 5.71 -3.30
C ASN A 227 6.48 4.20 -3.37
N GLN A 228 7.60 3.74 -2.80
CA GLN A 228 7.89 2.30 -2.71
C GLN A 228 6.84 1.57 -1.86
N THR A 229 6.46 2.15 -0.71
CA THR A 229 5.39 1.62 0.13
C THR A 229 4.06 1.55 -0.64
N LEU A 230 3.70 2.62 -1.36
CA LEU A 230 2.47 2.66 -2.15
C LEU A 230 2.44 1.58 -3.23
N ASN A 231 3.56 1.38 -3.94
CA ASN A 231 3.68 0.31 -4.93
C ASN A 231 3.54 -1.08 -4.29
N ASN A 232 4.17 -1.30 -3.13
CA ASN A 232 4.05 -2.57 -2.40
C ASN A 232 2.61 -2.84 -1.97
N VAL A 233 1.92 -1.83 -1.43
CA VAL A 233 0.50 -1.92 -1.03
C VAL A 233 -0.37 -2.22 -2.25
N GLN A 234 -0.14 -1.55 -3.38
CA GLN A 234 -0.87 -1.79 -4.63
C GLN A 234 -0.69 -3.23 -5.14
N SER A 235 0.55 -3.73 -5.19
CA SER A 235 0.82 -5.11 -5.58
C SER A 235 0.14 -6.12 -4.65
N ASN A 236 0.08 -5.84 -3.34
CA ASN A 236 -0.63 -6.68 -2.39
C ASN A 236 -2.15 -6.66 -2.61
N ILE A 237 -2.73 -5.51 -2.94
CA ILE A 237 -4.16 -5.39 -3.28
C ILE A 237 -4.47 -6.23 -4.53
N GLU A 238 -3.68 -6.09 -5.60
CA GLU A 238 -3.87 -6.84 -6.84
C GLU A 238 -3.77 -8.36 -6.62
N TRP A 239 -2.74 -8.78 -5.88
CA TRP A 239 -2.58 -10.18 -5.49
C TRP A 239 -3.79 -10.71 -4.69
N LEU A 240 -4.27 -9.93 -3.73
CA LEU A 240 -5.40 -10.31 -2.88
C LEU A 240 -6.72 -10.35 -3.65
N GLN A 241 -6.94 -9.44 -4.61
CA GLN A 241 -8.11 -9.44 -5.49
C GLN A 241 -8.20 -10.72 -6.32
N GLN A 242 -7.09 -11.15 -6.92
CA GLN A 242 -7.04 -12.40 -7.68
C GLN A 242 -7.40 -13.60 -6.79
N ARG A 243 -6.86 -13.63 -5.57
CA ARG A 243 -7.09 -14.72 -4.61
C ARG A 243 -8.54 -14.74 -4.10
N LEU A 244 -9.14 -13.58 -3.85
CA LEU A 244 -10.56 -13.45 -3.47
C LEU A 244 -11.48 -14.02 -4.54
N VAL A 245 -11.28 -13.65 -5.82
CA VAL A 245 -12.08 -14.18 -6.94
C VAL A 245 -11.96 -15.70 -7.02
N ALA A 246 -10.74 -16.23 -6.93
CA ALA A 246 -10.52 -17.67 -7.02
C ALA A 246 -11.19 -18.44 -5.87
N ILE A 247 -11.03 -17.97 -4.63
CA ILE A 247 -11.62 -18.63 -3.45
C ILE A 247 -13.15 -18.46 -3.42
N ALA A 248 -13.68 -17.32 -3.87
CA ALA A 248 -15.12 -17.11 -3.98
C ALA A 248 -15.76 -18.08 -4.99
N GLN A 249 -15.08 -18.34 -6.11
CA GLN A 249 -15.53 -19.34 -7.09
C GLN A 249 -15.52 -20.75 -6.48
N ILE A 250 -14.47 -21.12 -5.74
CA ILE A 250 -14.39 -22.41 -5.05
C ILE A 250 -15.53 -22.53 -4.03
N GLN A 251 -15.76 -21.51 -3.20
CA GLN A 251 -16.85 -21.51 -2.22
C GLN A 251 -18.23 -21.64 -2.90
N HIS A 252 -18.45 -20.93 -4.00
CA HIS A 252 -19.69 -21.03 -4.77
C HIS A 252 -19.96 -22.48 -5.20
N ASN A 253 -18.93 -23.16 -5.73
CA ASN A 253 -19.06 -24.55 -6.15
C ASN A 253 -19.30 -25.49 -4.95
N PHE A 254 -18.63 -25.29 -3.82
CA PHE A 254 -18.92 -26.05 -2.59
C PHE A 254 -20.35 -25.84 -2.12
N LYS A 255 -20.86 -24.60 -2.16
CA LYS A 255 -22.24 -24.29 -1.80
C LYS A 255 -23.24 -25.01 -2.71
N ALA A 256 -22.96 -25.08 -4.01
CA ALA A 256 -23.76 -25.87 -4.95
C ALA A 256 -23.71 -27.36 -4.60
N ALA A 257 -22.52 -27.93 -4.37
CA ALA A 257 -22.36 -29.33 -3.99
C ALA A 257 -23.11 -29.68 -2.69
N VAL A 258 -23.00 -28.83 -1.66
CA VAL A 258 -23.75 -28.96 -0.39
C VAL A 258 -25.26 -28.89 -0.64
N TYR A 259 -25.73 -27.97 -1.48
CA TYR A 259 -27.15 -27.90 -1.83
C TYR A 259 -27.64 -29.20 -2.46
N HIS A 260 -26.97 -29.69 -3.50
CA HIS A 260 -27.35 -30.94 -4.16
C HIS A 260 -27.27 -32.15 -3.21
N MET A 261 -26.27 -32.19 -2.33
CA MET A 261 -26.15 -33.25 -1.33
C MET A 261 -27.30 -33.26 -0.31
N ASN A 262 -27.74 -32.09 0.15
CA ASN A 262 -28.91 -32.00 1.03
C ASN A 262 -30.19 -32.50 0.32
N VAL A 263 -30.34 -32.19 -0.98
CA VAL A 263 -31.46 -32.73 -1.78
C VAL A 263 -31.36 -34.25 -1.91
N LEU A 264 -30.16 -34.79 -2.16
CA LEU A 264 -29.92 -36.24 -2.23
C LEU A 264 -30.30 -36.92 -0.92
N SER A 265 -29.79 -36.42 0.21
CA SER A 265 -30.10 -36.92 1.54
C SER A 265 -31.61 -36.90 1.82
N GLY A 266 -32.28 -35.79 1.49
CA GLY A 266 -33.74 -35.68 1.63
C GLY A 266 -34.50 -36.71 0.79
N ARG A 267 -34.11 -36.92 -0.47
CA ARG A 267 -34.76 -37.93 -1.33
C ARG A 267 -34.53 -39.35 -0.85
N VAL A 268 -33.31 -39.69 -0.44
CA VAL A 268 -32.99 -41.02 0.11
C VAL A 268 -33.79 -41.29 1.38
N ASN A 269 -33.95 -40.30 2.27
CA ASN A 269 -34.81 -40.44 3.46
C ASN A 269 -36.30 -40.64 3.11
N VAL A 270 -36.82 -39.94 2.10
CA VAL A 270 -38.22 -40.16 1.64
C VAL A 270 -38.40 -41.55 1.05
N LEU A 271 -37.44 -42.02 0.25
CA LEU A 271 -37.43 -43.37 -0.33
C LEU A 271 -37.31 -44.46 0.74
N GLU A 272 -36.63 -44.20 1.85
CA GLU A 272 -36.62 -45.09 3.03
C GLU A 272 -38.02 -45.27 3.62
N ILE A 273 -38.77 -44.17 3.78
CA ILE A 273 -40.06 -44.14 4.47
C ILE A 273 -41.21 -44.67 3.58
N HIS A 274 -41.18 -44.36 2.28
CA HIS A 274 -42.37 -44.51 1.43
C HIS A 274 -42.43 -45.82 0.65
N THR A 275 -41.28 -46.45 0.36
CA THR A 275 -41.24 -47.50 -0.66
C THR A 275 -41.10 -48.93 -0.14
N GLY A 276 -40.81 -49.17 1.14
CA GLY A 276 -40.78 -50.51 1.72
C GLY A 276 -39.90 -51.55 1.00
N GLY A 277 -39.12 -51.14 -0.01
CA GLY A 277 -38.35 -52.05 -0.85
C GLY A 277 -37.99 -51.59 -2.27
N CYS A 278 -38.88 -50.92 -3.00
CA CYS A 278 -38.62 -50.51 -4.38
C CYS A 278 -38.13 -49.06 -4.49
N ILE A 279 -36.82 -48.85 -4.45
CA ILE A 279 -36.25 -47.51 -4.60
C ILE A 279 -36.16 -47.15 -6.08
N TYR A 280 -36.96 -46.17 -6.52
CA TYR A 280 -36.77 -45.54 -7.83
C TYR A 280 -35.51 -44.68 -7.78
N TRP A 281 -34.39 -45.24 -8.23
CA TRP A 281 -33.06 -44.65 -8.10
C TRP A 281 -32.75 -43.58 -9.15
N GLU A 282 -33.51 -43.48 -10.24
CA GLU A 282 -33.24 -42.50 -11.32
C GLU A 282 -33.18 -41.04 -10.81
N PRO A 283 -34.10 -40.54 -9.96
CA PRO A 283 -34.01 -39.20 -9.38
C PRO A 283 -32.85 -39.01 -8.40
N VAL A 284 -32.32 -40.10 -7.82
CA VAL A 284 -31.16 -40.10 -6.93
C VAL A 284 -29.89 -40.01 -7.78
N ILE A 285 -29.78 -40.83 -8.82
CA ILE A 285 -28.65 -40.88 -9.76
C ILE A 285 -28.44 -39.52 -10.43
N LYS A 286 -29.51 -38.83 -10.82
CA LYS A 286 -29.41 -37.47 -11.39
C LYS A 286 -28.78 -36.46 -10.42
N ILE A 287 -29.13 -36.52 -9.13
CA ILE A 287 -28.52 -35.63 -8.15
C ILE A 287 -27.07 -36.02 -7.87
N ILE A 288 -26.73 -37.31 -7.91
CA ILE A 288 -25.35 -37.78 -7.77
C ILE A 288 -24.48 -37.24 -8.91
N GLN A 289 -25.00 -37.19 -10.14
CA GLN A 289 -24.33 -36.53 -11.26
C GLN A 289 -24.09 -35.05 -10.97
N ASP A 290 -25.10 -34.32 -10.49
CA ASP A 290 -25.00 -32.89 -10.18
C ASP A 290 -23.95 -32.63 -9.08
N VAL A 291 -23.97 -33.41 -8.00
CA VAL A 291 -22.97 -33.35 -6.91
C VAL A 291 -21.58 -33.70 -7.46
N GLY A 292 -21.47 -34.78 -8.22
CA GLY A 292 -20.22 -35.26 -8.78
C GLY A 292 -19.57 -34.23 -9.71
N ASN A 293 -20.34 -33.64 -10.62
CA ASN A 293 -19.86 -32.60 -11.52
C ASN A 293 -19.40 -31.34 -10.77
N ALA A 294 -20.14 -30.93 -9.73
CA ALA A 294 -19.74 -29.81 -8.89
C ALA A 294 -18.40 -30.10 -8.16
N VAL A 295 -18.26 -31.29 -7.60
CA VAL A 295 -17.04 -31.72 -6.89
C VAL A 295 -15.86 -31.89 -7.85
N ILE A 296 -16.06 -32.45 -9.03
CA ILE A 296 -15.05 -32.55 -10.09
C ILE A 296 -14.57 -31.15 -10.50
N THR A 297 -15.49 -30.19 -10.64
CA THR A 297 -15.13 -28.80 -10.98
C THR A 297 -14.29 -28.14 -9.89
N ILE A 298 -14.61 -28.38 -8.61
CA ILE A 298 -13.79 -27.93 -7.47
C ILE A 298 -12.39 -28.56 -7.53
N ALA A 299 -12.34 -29.86 -7.76
CA ALA A 299 -11.12 -30.64 -7.69
C ALA A 299 -10.15 -30.37 -8.86
N HIS A 300 -10.63 -29.85 -9.99
CA HIS A 300 -9.78 -29.34 -11.07
C HIS A 300 -9.15 -27.96 -10.77
N ASN A 301 -9.53 -27.31 -9.66
CA ASN A 301 -8.94 -26.03 -9.29
C ASN A 301 -7.52 -26.21 -8.77
N GLN A 302 -6.55 -25.55 -9.41
CA GLN A 302 -5.13 -25.64 -9.08
C GLN A 302 -4.80 -25.29 -7.62
N LEU A 303 -5.65 -24.50 -6.94
CA LEU A 303 -5.46 -24.14 -5.54
C LEU A 303 -5.71 -25.29 -4.55
N LEU A 304 -6.38 -26.36 -4.96
CA LEU A 304 -6.75 -27.51 -4.12
C LEU A 304 -6.10 -28.83 -4.55
N ASN A 305 -5.27 -28.80 -5.60
CA ASN A 305 -4.65 -29.99 -6.17
C ASN A 305 -3.62 -30.62 -5.21
N GLY A 306 -4.00 -31.76 -4.61
CA GLY A 306 -3.10 -32.69 -3.94
C GLY A 306 -2.67 -33.84 -4.84
N GLN A 307 -1.59 -34.55 -4.49
CA GLN A 307 -1.00 -35.63 -5.31
C GLN A 307 -2.01 -36.75 -5.71
N ASN A 308 -3.05 -36.99 -4.91
CA ASN A 308 -4.01 -38.08 -5.13
C ASN A 308 -5.34 -37.64 -5.77
N VAL A 309 -5.55 -36.34 -5.96
CA VAL A 309 -6.81 -35.79 -6.48
C VAL A 309 -7.14 -36.27 -7.90
N PRO A 310 -6.19 -36.33 -8.87
CA PRO A 310 -6.51 -36.77 -10.23
C PRO A 310 -7.01 -38.22 -10.32
N ALA A 311 -6.42 -39.13 -9.53
CA ALA A 311 -6.85 -40.52 -9.50
C ALA A 311 -8.28 -40.65 -8.97
N LEU A 312 -8.60 -39.93 -7.87
CA LEU A 312 -9.93 -39.91 -7.27
C LEU A 312 -10.99 -39.30 -8.21
N ILE A 313 -10.66 -38.23 -8.93
CA ILE A 313 -11.54 -37.62 -9.94
C ILE A 313 -11.86 -38.62 -11.06
N ASN A 314 -10.84 -39.34 -11.56
CA ASN A 314 -11.04 -40.32 -12.63
C ASN A 314 -11.95 -41.45 -12.16
N THR A 315 -11.74 -41.97 -10.95
CA THR A 315 -12.61 -42.99 -10.36
C THR A 315 -14.04 -42.49 -10.21
N LEU A 316 -14.26 -41.29 -9.66
CA LEU A 316 -15.59 -40.73 -9.49
C LEU A 316 -16.29 -40.52 -10.85
N SER A 317 -15.59 -39.99 -11.83
CA SER A 317 -16.12 -39.72 -13.17
C SER A 317 -16.57 -41.02 -13.86
N GLU A 318 -15.75 -42.06 -13.76
CA GLU A 318 -16.07 -43.37 -14.31
C GLU A 318 -17.27 -44.01 -13.60
N ASN A 319 -17.31 -43.94 -12.26
CA ASN A 319 -18.43 -44.46 -11.48
C ASN A 319 -19.75 -43.76 -11.82
N ILE A 320 -19.75 -42.44 -11.97
CA ILE A 320 -20.92 -41.67 -12.40
C ILE A 320 -21.35 -42.10 -13.81
N ARG A 321 -20.40 -42.24 -14.75
CA ARG A 321 -20.67 -42.68 -16.12
C ARG A 321 -21.35 -44.04 -16.16
N VAL A 322 -20.85 -45.01 -15.40
CA VAL A 322 -21.38 -46.39 -15.34
C VAL A 322 -22.82 -46.40 -14.81
N ILE A 323 -23.08 -45.73 -13.69
CA ILE A 323 -24.42 -45.70 -13.08
C ILE A 323 -25.45 -45.01 -13.98
N SER A 324 -25.00 -44.00 -14.76
CA SER A 324 -25.85 -43.30 -15.71
C SER A 324 -26.31 -44.18 -16.88
N GLN A 325 -25.52 -45.18 -17.27
CA GLN A 325 -25.83 -46.07 -18.39
C GLN A 325 -26.83 -47.16 -18.03
N GLN A 326 -26.93 -47.56 -16.77
CA GLN A 326 -27.89 -48.56 -16.28
C GLN A 326 -29.33 -48.06 -16.19
N VAL A 327 -29.56 -46.75 -16.10
CA VAL A 327 -30.91 -46.15 -16.03
C VAL A 327 -31.59 -46.08 -17.41
N CYS A 328 -30.82 -46.18 -18.50
CA CYS A 328 -31.32 -46.11 -19.87
C CYS A 328 -31.63 -47.49 -20.49
N GLN A 329 -31.58 -48.59 -19.72
CA GLN A 329 -31.93 -49.95 -20.12
C GLN A 329 -33.16 -50.44 -19.35
#